data_AF-A0A8T4GWV1-F1
#
_entry.id   AF-A0A8T4GWV1-F1
#
_cell.length_a   1.000
_cell.length_b   1.000
_cell.length_c   1.000
_cell.angle_alpha   90.00
_cell.angle_beta   90.00
_cell.angle_gamma   90.00
#
_symmetry.space_group_name_H-M   'P 1'
#
loop_
_entity.id
_entity.type
_entity.pdbx_description
1 polymer ?
#
loop_
_entity_poly.entity_id
_entity_poly.type
_entity_poly.pdbx_seq_one_letter_code
_entity_poly.pdbx_strand_id
1 'polypeptide(L)'
;MDVDTAIKEVDEAITKEIGEKDEGFHEGLRAALSAVNEAAGGAAVEDLTSFVAGHVREHADRPAPVAVDQRAAEVVREHDAELPENSYLRNA
;
A
#
# COMPACT_ATOMS: atom_id res chain seq x y z
N MET A 1 -11.91 -3.29 1.27
CA MET A 1 -11.34 -2.67 2.48
C MET A 1 -11.26 -1.14 2.32
N ASP A 2 -11.40 -0.34 3.38
CA ASP A 2 -11.10 1.10 3.34
C ASP A 2 -9.64 1.40 3.76
N VAL A 3 -9.15 2.60 3.42
CA VAL A 3 -7.74 2.98 3.63
C VAL A 3 -7.36 2.99 5.12
N ASP A 4 -8.25 3.43 6.02
CA ASP A 4 -7.94 3.49 7.44
C ASP A 4 -7.83 2.10 8.06
N THR A 5 -8.64 1.16 7.59
CA THR A 5 -8.58 -0.25 7.98
C THR A 5 -7.30 -0.90 7.46
N ALA A 6 -6.95 -0.65 6.20
CA ALA A 6 -5.70 -1.12 5.60
C ALA A 6 -4.46 -0.64 6.36
N ILE A 7 -4.42 0.64 6.71
CA ILE A 7 -3.32 1.23 7.48
C ILE A 7 -3.20 0.57 8.85
N LYS A 8 -4.31 0.37 9.56
CA LYS A 8 -4.28 -0.31 10.86
C LYS A 8 -3.73 -1.72 10.75
N GLU A 9 -4.12 -2.47 9.72
CA GLU A 9 -3.61 -3.83 9.53
C GLU A 9 -2.09 -3.85 9.28
N VAL A 10 -1.58 -2.95 8.44
CA VAL A 10 -0.14 -2.84 8.21
C VAL A 10 0.60 -2.37 9.47
N ASP A 11 0.06 -1.39 10.19
CA ASP A 11 0.64 -0.92 11.45
C ASP A 11 0.69 -2.03 12.52
N GLU A 12 -0.33 -2.90 12.57
CA GLU A 12 -0.34 -4.08 13.45
C GLU A 12 0.74 -5.09 13.05
N ALA A 13 0.92 -5.35 11.75
CA ALA A 13 1.99 -6.20 11.25
C ALA A 13 3.38 -5.63 11.59
N ILE A 14 3.59 -4.32 11.37
CA ILE A 14 4.84 -3.63 11.70
C ILE A 14 5.11 -3.67 13.20
N THR A 15 4.10 -3.38 14.02
CA THR A 15 4.24 -3.38 15.49
C THR A 15 4.64 -4.76 16.00
N LYS A 16 4.06 -5.82 15.42
CA LYS A 16 4.32 -7.19 15.85
C LYS A 16 5.68 -7.72 15.42
N GLU A 17 6.13 -7.40 14.22
CA GLU A 17 7.33 -8.01 13.62
C GLU A 17 8.57 -7.10 13.73
N ILE A 18 8.40 -5.78 13.65
CA ILE A 18 9.49 -4.78 13.65
C ILE A 18 9.55 -4.00 14.97
N GLY A 19 8.38 -3.64 15.53
CA GLY A 19 8.27 -2.93 16.81
C GLY A 19 8.55 -1.42 16.76
N GLU A 20 8.97 -0.89 15.62
CA GLU A 20 9.26 0.54 15.42
C GLU A 20 8.24 1.18 14.48
N LYS A 21 7.83 2.42 14.79
CA LYS A 21 7.01 3.25 13.90
C LYS A 21 7.89 4.10 13.00
N ASP A 22 7.51 4.19 11.72
CA ASP A 22 8.14 5.05 10.74
C ASP A 22 7.06 5.95 10.11
N GLU A 23 7.08 7.23 10.47
CA GLU A 23 6.09 8.21 10.01
C GLU A 23 6.19 8.44 8.49
N GLY A 24 7.40 8.43 7.93
CA GLY A 24 7.60 8.63 6.49
C GLY A 24 7.06 7.47 5.67
N PHE A 25 7.30 6.24 6.13
CA PHE A 25 6.69 5.05 5.53
C PHE A 25 5.16 5.09 5.65
N HIS A 26 4.63 5.46 6.82
CA HIS A 26 3.18 5.51 7.06
C HIS A 26 2.48 6.55 6.18
N GLU A 27 3.06 7.75 6.02
CA GLU A 27 2.55 8.79 5.11
C GLU A 27 2.58 8.33 3.65
N GLY A 28 3.70 7.75 3.20
CA GLY A 28 3.84 7.21 1.85
C GLY A 28 2.83 6.10 1.55
N LEU A 29 2.69 5.15 2.47
CA LEU A 29 1.72 4.06 2.34
C LEU A 29 0.27 4.58 2.30
N ARG A 30 -0.08 5.55 3.14
CA ARG A 30 -1.42 6.17 3.11
C ARG A 30 -1.68 6.83 1.77
N ALA A 31 -0.69 7.51 1.19
CA ALA A 31 -0.82 8.12 -0.13
C ALA A 31 -1.03 7.06 -1.22
N ALA A 32 -0.30 5.94 -1.18
CA ALA A 32 -0.45 4.85 -2.14
C ALA A 32 -1.82 4.19 -2.05
N LEU A 33 -2.25 3.80 -0.85
CA LEU A 33 -3.57 3.20 -0.60
C LEU A 33 -4.72 4.14 -1.00
N SER A 34 -4.57 5.45 -0.78
CA SER A 34 -5.58 6.44 -1.17
C SER A 34 -5.70 6.55 -2.69
N ALA A 35 -4.58 6.59 -3.41
CA ALA A 35 -4.57 6.62 -4.87
C ALA A 35 -5.15 5.33 -5.47
N VAL A 36 -4.84 4.16 -4.88
CA VAL A 36 -5.43 2.89 -5.27
C VAL A 36 -6.93 2.85 -5.00
N ASN A 37 -7.37 3.32 -3.82
CA ASN A 37 -8.79 3.37 -3.49
C ASN A 37 -9.59 4.27 -4.43
N GLU A 38 -9.02 5.43 -4.81
CA GLU A 38 -9.65 6.35 -5.75
C GLU A 38 -9.77 5.73 -7.16
N ALA A 39 -8.73 5.04 -7.62
CA ALA A 39 -8.69 4.48 -8.97
C ALA A 39 -9.47 3.16 -9.12
N ALA A 40 -9.32 2.24 -8.16
CA ALA A 40 -9.75 0.84 -8.27
C ALA A 40 -10.60 0.35 -7.08
N GLY A 41 -10.81 1.19 -6.07
CA GLY A 41 -11.69 0.90 -4.94
C GLY A 41 -11.12 -0.07 -3.91
N GLY A 42 -11.99 -0.52 -3.00
CA GLY A 42 -11.56 -1.19 -1.78
C GLY A 42 -11.00 -2.61 -1.95
N ALA A 43 -11.29 -3.31 -3.05
CA ALA A 43 -10.70 -4.63 -3.31
C ALA A 43 -9.22 -4.50 -3.68
N ALA A 44 -8.89 -3.52 -4.53
CA ALA A 44 -7.51 -3.17 -4.85
C ALA A 44 -6.72 -2.70 -3.61
N VAL A 45 -7.35 -1.96 -2.70
CA VAL A 45 -6.74 -1.59 -1.41
C VAL A 45 -6.36 -2.83 -0.61
N GLU A 46 -7.23 -3.83 -0.56
CA GLU A 46 -7.01 -5.09 0.17
C GLU A 46 -5.84 -5.89 -0.42
N ASP A 47 -5.68 -5.91 -1.74
CA ASP A 47 -4.56 -6.59 -2.41
C ASP A 47 -3.22 -5.91 -2.12
N LEU A 48 -3.17 -4.57 -2.19
CA LEU A 48 -1.96 -3.83 -1.84
C LEU A 48 -1.62 -4.00 -0.35
N THR A 49 -2.63 -3.95 0.52
CA THR A 49 -2.47 -4.17 1.98
C THR A 49 -1.90 -5.55 2.24
N SER A 50 -2.43 -6.58 1.59
CA SER A 50 -1.98 -7.97 1.71
C SER A 50 -0.52 -8.13 1.29
N PHE A 51 -0.11 -7.45 0.20
CA PHE A 51 1.29 -7.41 -0.22
C PHE A 51 2.20 -6.78 0.85
N VAL A 52 1.87 -5.58 1.33
CA VAL A 52 2.72 -4.84 2.27
C VAL A 52 2.79 -5.57 3.62
N ALA A 53 1.64 -5.96 4.18
CA ALA A 53 1.60 -6.69 5.45
C ALA A 53 2.24 -8.08 5.32
N GLY A 54 2.09 -8.74 4.16
CA GLY A 54 2.77 -10.01 3.85
C GLY A 54 4.29 -9.86 3.86
N HIS A 55 4.82 -8.85 3.17
CA HIS A 55 6.25 -8.53 3.15
C HIS A 55 6.80 -8.33 4.56
N VAL A 56 6.13 -7.51 5.38
CA VAL A 56 6.51 -7.25 6.78
C VAL A 56 6.53 -8.55 7.59
N ARG A 57 5.52 -9.41 7.45
CA ARG A 57 5.43 -10.69 8.17
C ARG A 57 6.49 -11.70 7.73
N GLU A 58 6.90 -11.67 6.46
CA GLU A 58 7.87 -12.63 5.91
C GLU A 58 9.31 -12.21 6.17
N HIS A 59 9.62 -10.92 6.02
CA HIS A 59 10.99 -10.41 6.02
C HIS A 59 11.36 -9.66 7.30
N ALA A 60 10.38 -9.34 8.16
CA ALA A 60 10.57 -8.50 9.35
C ALA A 60 11.21 -7.14 9.04
N ASP A 61 10.93 -6.60 7.85
CA ASP A 61 11.32 -5.25 7.42
C ASP A 61 10.19 -4.58 6.63
N ARG A 62 10.40 -3.31 6.24
CA ARG A 62 9.43 -2.53 5.47
C ARG A 62 9.80 -2.61 4.00
N PRO A 63 8.82 -2.82 3.10
CA PRO A 63 9.12 -2.76 1.67
C PRO A 63 9.59 -1.35 1.31
N ALA A 64 10.54 -1.28 0.37
CA ALA A 64 11.02 0.00 -0.13
C ALA A 64 9.86 0.82 -0.73
N PRO A 65 9.80 2.16 -0.53
CA PRO A 65 8.69 2.98 -1.04
C PRO A 65 8.43 2.79 -2.55
N VAL A 66 9.50 2.70 -3.34
CA VAL A 66 9.39 2.45 -4.79
C VAL A 66 8.72 1.11 -5.11
N ALA A 67 8.94 0.07 -4.31
CA ALA A 67 8.31 -1.23 -4.50
C ALA A 67 6.82 -1.18 -4.13
N VAL A 68 6.45 -0.38 -3.13
CA VAL A 68 5.05 -0.13 -2.77
C VAL A 68 4.34 0.59 -3.91
N ASP A 69 4.95 1.65 -4.46
CA ASP A 69 4.37 2.43 -5.57
C ASP A 69 4.22 1.58 -6.83
N GLN A 70 5.23 0.78 -7.17
CA GLN A 70 5.17 -0.16 -8.29
C GLN A 70 4.04 -1.15 -8.12
N ARG A 71 3.94 -1.78 -6.95
CA ARG A 71 2.86 -2.72 -6.66
C ARG A 71 1.50 -2.04 -6.67
N ALA A 72 1.39 -0.83 -6.15
CA ALA A 72 0.15 -0.05 -6.19
C ALA A 72 -0.33 0.19 -7.63
N ALA A 73 0.59 0.57 -8.53
CA ALA A 73 0.28 0.76 -9.95
C ALA A 73 -0.08 -0.56 -10.65
N GLU A 74 0.56 -1.67 -10.29
CA GLU A 74 0.21 -3.00 -10.79
C GLU A 74 -1.18 -3.44 -10.34
N VAL A 75 -1.50 -3.29 -9.06
CA VAL A 75 -2.81 -3.67 -8.52
C VAL A 75 -3.93 -2.90 -9.21
N VAL A 76 -3.77 -1.59 -9.46
CA VAL A 76 -4.78 -0.83 -10.21
C VAL A 76 -5.00 -1.42 -11.62
N ARG A 77 -3.92 -1.83 -12.30
CA ARG A 77 -4.00 -2.48 -13.62
C ARG A 77 -4.64 -3.87 -13.56
N GLU A 78 -4.36 -4.66 -12.51
CA GLU A 78 -4.95 -5.99 -12.28
C GLU A 78 -6.48 -5.93 -12.05
N HIS A 79 -6.99 -4.78 -11.59
CA HIS A 79 -8.42 -4.52 -11.39
C HIS A 79 -9.10 -3.84 -12.60
N ASP A 80 -8.48 -3.92 -13.79
CA ASP A 80 -8.99 -3.31 -15.03
C ASP A 80 -9.28 -1.80 -14.91
N ALA A 81 -8.55 -1.11 -14.03
CA ALA A 81 -8.69 0.31 -13.77
C ALA A 81 -7.48 1.11 -14.26
N GLU A 82 -7.66 2.43 -14.38
CA GLU A 82 -6.61 3.35 -14.80
C GLU A 82 -6.29 4.36 -13.71
N LEU A 83 -4.99 4.62 -13.53
CA LEU A 83 -4.54 5.70 -12.66
C LEU A 83 -4.88 7.06 -13.30
N PRO A 84 -5.44 8.01 -12.52
CA PRO A 84 -5.67 9.39 -12.97
C PRO A 84 -4.42 10.03 -13.58
N GLU A 85 -4.59 10.92 -14.55
CA GLU A 85 -3.47 11.54 -15.28
C GLU A 85 -2.48 12.28 -14.36
N ASN A 86 -2.97 12.85 -13.26
CA ASN A 86 -2.20 13.57 -12.25
C ASN A 86 -1.68 12.65 -11.12
N SER A 87 -1.93 11.34 -11.18
CA SER A 87 -1.45 10.41 -10.15
C SER A 87 0.05 10.21 -10.25
N TYR A 88 0.75 10.34 -9.12
CA TYR A 88 2.19 10.10 -9.05
C TYR A 88 2.55 8.64 -9.35
N LEU A 89 1.64 7.70 -9.10
CA LEU A 89 1.80 6.27 -9.36
C LEU A 89 1.88 5.93 -10.87
N ARG A 90 1.50 6.85 -11.77
CA ARG A 90 1.61 6.59 -13.22
C ARG A 90 3.04 6.39 -13.71
N ASN A 91 4.02 6.91 -12.96
CA ASN A 91 5.43 6.83 -13.30
C ASN A 91 6.20 5.82 -12.43
N ALA A 92 5.47 4.98 -11.67
CA ALA A 92 6.05 3.98 -10.78
C ALA A 92 6.49 2.71 -11.54
#